data_AF-A0A8T3ZTI7-F1
#
_entry.id   AF-A0A8T3ZTI7-F1
#
_cell.length_a   1.000
_cell.length_b   1.000
_cell.length_c   1.000
_cell.angle_alpha   90.00
_cell.angle_beta   90.00
_cell.angle_gamma   90.00
#
_symmetry.space_group_name_H-M   'P 1'
#
loop_
_entity.id
_entity.type
_entity.pdbx_description
1 polymer ?
#
loop_
_entity_poly.entity_id
_entity_poly.type
_entity_poly.pdbx_seq_one_letter_code
_entity_poly.pdbx_strand_id
1 'polypeptide(L)'
;MSFEQFVDERMLVSHNVFGNKEMKVKILEVSDEHPPSQWKFGNRVKVNKILITIKHLATQQIEEGEFDIDVIEKELKERSHYTSTNRWVSVNDIKNGYVVNTKHFSLISDAVALEYITF
;
A
#
# COMPACT_ATOMS: atom_id res chain seq x y z
N MET A 1 -2.12 -16.90 27.02
CA MET A 1 -2.52 -16.34 25.71
C MET A 1 -1.88 -14.96 25.62
N SER A 2 -0.92 -14.79 24.70
CA SER A 2 0.01 -13.65 24.69
C SER A 2 -0.67 -12.37 24.18
N PHE A 3 -0.39 -11.25 24.85
CA PHE A 3 -0.78 -9.87 24.51
C PHE A 3 -0.07 -9.32 23.25
N GLU A 4 0.77 -10.09 22.57
CA GLU A 4 1.68 -9.61 21.51
C GLU A 4 1.06 -9.42 20.11
N GLN A 5 -0.22 -9.77 19.90
CA GLN A 5 -0.87 -9.61 18.59
C GLN A 5 -1.84 -8.42 18.50
N PHE A 6 -1.87 -7.54 19.51
CA PHE A 6 -2.63 -6.30 19.38
C PHE A 6 -1.86 -5.28 18.54
N VAL A 7 -2.12 -5.29 17.24
CA VAL A 7 -1.66 -4.23 16.34
C VAL A 7 -2.58 -3.04 16.56
N ASP A 8 -2.03 -1.91 17.01
CA ASP A 8 -2.78 -0.65 17.12
C ASP A 8 -3.32 -0.27 15.74
N GLU A 9 -4.65 -0.25 15.60
CA GLU A 9 -5.33 0.10 14.36
C GLU A 9 -4.94 1.49 13.84
N ARG A 10 -4.56 2.41 14.72
CA ARG A 10 -4.11 3.76 14.35
C ARG A 10 -2.85 3.74 13.48
N MET A 11 -2.02 2.69 13.62
CA MET A 11 -0.84 2.53 12.77
C MET A 11 -1.18 2.04 11.35
N LEU A 12 -2.39 1.52 11.16
CA LEU A 12 -2.86 0.95 9.88
C LEU A 12 -3.79 1.89 9.11
N VAL A 13 -4.17 3.02 9.71
CA VAL A 13 -5.04 4.03 9.09
C VAL A 13 -4.23 5.28 8.78
N SER A 14 -4.41 5.78 7.57
CA SER A 14 -3.96 7.11 7.16
C SER A 14 -5.15 8.04 7.05
N HIS A 15 -4.97 9.30 7.45
CA HIS A 15 -5.97 10.35 7.28
C HIS A 15 -5.53 11.31 6.18
N ASN A 16 -6.49 11.92 5.51
CA ASN A 16 -6.17 13.04 4.64
C ASN A 16 -5.92 14.33 5.44
N VAL A 17 -5.42 15.38 4.78
CA VAL A 17 -5.07 16.65 5.42
C VAL A 17 -6.26 17.29 6.14
N PHE A 18 -7.47 17.13 5.59
CA PHE A 18 -8.70 17.64 6.17
C PHE A 18 -9.30 16.75 7.26
N GLY A 19 -8.73 15.56 7.49
CA GLY A 19 -9.21 14.58 8.47
C GLY A 19 -10.61 14.05 8.21
N ASN A 20 -11.13 14.14 6.99
CA ASN A 20 -12.48 13.69 6.62
C ASN A 20 -12.50 12.36 5.87
N LYS A 21 -11.34 11.86 5.42
CA LYS A 21 -11.19 10.54 4.82
C LYS A 21 -10.13 9.73 5.57
N GLU A 22 -10.42 8.44 5.70
CA GLU A 22 -9.51 7.43 6.23
C GLU A 22 -9.16 6.44 5.14
N MET A 23 -7.90 6.01 5.09
CA MET A 23 -7.43 4.97 4.18
C MET A 23 -6.80 3.82 4.94
N LYS A 24 -7.14 2.60 4.53
CA LYS A 24 -6.46 1.37 4.90
C LYS A 24 -5.95 0.68 3.65
N VAL A 25 -4.75 0.11 3.73
CA VAL A 25 -4.14 -0.64 2.62
C VAL A 25 -3.83 -2.05 3.09
N LYS A 26 -4.45 -3.03 2.44
CA LYS A 26 -4.27 -4.46 2.68
C LYS A 26 -3.51 -5.09 1.52
N ILE A 27 -2.57 -5.97 1.85
CA ILE A 27 -1.84 -6.74 0.85
C ILE A 27 -2.63 -8.01 0.55
N LEU A 28 -2.93 -8.25 -0.72
CA LEU A 28 -3.59 -9.46 -1.19
C LEU A 28 -2.59 -10.48 -1.70
N GLU A 29 -1.59 -10.03 -2.46
CA GLU A 29 -0.62 -10.91 -3.12
C GLU A 29 0.79 -10.32 -3.00
N VAL A 30 1.74 -11.18 -2.60
CA VAL A 30 3.17 -10.90 -2.59
C VAL A 30 3.87 -11.87 -3.54
N SER A 31 4.93 -11.40 -4.18
CA SER A 31 5.80 -12.22 -5.01
C SER A 31 6.92 -12.85 -4.16
N ASP A 32 7.29 -14.09 -4.51
CA ASP A 32 8.44 -14.80 -3.96
C ASP A 32 9.80 -14.32 -4.54
N GLU A 33 9.79 -13.26 -5.35
CA GLU A 33 11.00 -12.64 -5.87
C GLU A 33 11.86 -12.08 -4.74
N HIS A 34 13.13 -12.48 -4.72
CA HIS A 34 14.09 -12.00 -3.74
C HIS A 34 14.60 -10.61 -4.16
N PRO A 35 14.80 -9.68 -3.21
CA PRO A 35 15.31 -8.36 -3.54
C PRO A 35 16.70 -8.46 -4.20
N PRO A 36 17.02 -7.58 -5.17
CA PRO A 36 18.27 -7.63 -5.92
C PRO A 36 19.54 -7.50 -5.05
N SER A 37 19.40 -7.07 -3.79
CA SER A 37 20.48 -7.17 -2.78
C SER A 37 19.91 -7.26 -1.37
N GLN A 38 19.89 -8.47 -0.80
CA GLN A 38 19.45 -8.70 0.59
C GLN A 38 20.25 -7.87 1.62
N TRP A 39 21.55 -7.63 1.36
CA TRP A 39 22.43 -6.87 2.26
C TRP A 39 22.04 -5.40 2.40
N LYS A 40 21.53 -4.76 1.33
CA LYS A 40 21.11 -3.34 1.35
C LYS A 40 19.63 -3.16 1.66
N PHE A 41 18.80 -4.12 1.28
CA PHE A 41 17.34 -3.99 1.35
C PHE A 41 16.74 -4.65 2.60
N GLY A 42 17.43 -5.59 3.24
CA GLY A 42 16.89 -6.41 4.32
C GLY A 42 15.79 -7.38 3.82
N ASN A 43 14.93 -7.85 4.73
CA ASN A 43 13.74 -8.63 4.38
C ASN A 43 12.66 -7.70 3.83
N ARG A 44 12.67 -7.49 2.50
CA ARG A 44 11.57 -6.85 1.78
C ARG A 44 10.85 -7.87 0.92
N VAL A 45 9.54 -7.69 0.83
CA VAL A 45 8.67 -8.44 -0.06
C VAL A 45 8.21 -7.53 -1.18
N LYS A 46 8.11 -8.10 -2.38
CA LYS A 46 7.57 -7.39 -3.54
C LYS A 46 6.06 -7.59 -3.53
N VAL A 47 5.31 -6.48 -3.45
CA VAL A 47 3.85 -6.50 -3.43
C VAL A 47 3.32 -6.50 -4.86
N ASN A 48 2.44 -7.45 -5.19
CA ASN A 48 1.82 -7.57 -6.50
C ASN A 48 0.42 -6.95 -6.50
N LYS A 49 -0.41 -7.29 -5.50
CA LYS A 49 -1.80 -6.82 -5.41
C LYS A 49 -2.12 -6.26 -4.04
N ILE A 50 -2.85 -5.15 -4.05
CA ILE A 50 -3.34 -4.49 -2.85
C ILE A 50 -4.84 -4.23 -2.96
N LEU A 51 -5.48 -4.22 -1.80
CA LEU A 51 -6.84 -3.72 -1.61
C LEU A 51 -6.75 -2.44 -0.80
N ILE A 52 -7.35 -1.38 -1.32
CA ILE A 52 -7.40 -0.08 -0.66
C ILE A 52 -8.84 0.19 -0.28
N THR A 53 -9.05 0.51 0.99
CA THR A 53 -10.34 0.90 1.53
C THR A 53 -10.26 2.37 1.93
N ILE A 54 -11.02 3.23 1.27
CA ILE A 54 -11.18 4.64 1.61
C ILE A 54 -12.54 4.82 2.26
N LYS A 55 -12.55 5.27 3.51
CA LYS A 55 -13.76 5.57 4.25
C LYS A 55 -13.93 7.08 4.34
N HIS A 56 -15.06 7.58 3.86
CA HIS A 56 -15.46 8.97 4.03
C HIS A 56 -16.17 9.12 5.38
N LEU A 57 -15.56 9.86 6.30
CA LEU A 57 -16.07 10.03 7.67
C LEU A 57 -17.37 10.83 7.71
N ALA A 58 -17.55 11.78 6.78
CA ALA A 58 -18.74 12.64 6.72
C ALA A 58 -19.98 11.91 6.19
N THR A 59 -19.83 11.09 5.13
CA THR A 59 -20.94 10.42 4.45
C THR A 59 -21.08 8.95 4.85
N GLN A 60 -20.15 8.42 5.64
CA GLN A 60 -20.03 6.99 5.99
C GLN A 60 -19.91 6.05 4.77
N GLN A 61 -19.61 6.60 3.60
CA GLN A 61 -19.39 5.81 2.39
C GLN A 61 -18.01 5.14 2.46
N ILE A 62 -17.97 3.90 2.00
CA ILE A 62 -16.76 3.09 1.93
C ILE A 62 -16.52 2.78 0.45
N GLU A 63 -15.37 3.21 -0.04
CA GLU A 63 -14.86 2.88 -1.36
C GLU A 63 -13.79 1.81 -1.21
N GLU A 64 -13.92 0.73 -1.97
CA GLU A 64 -12.95 -0.35 -2.01
C GLU A 64 -12.43 -0.49 -3.44
N GLY A 65 -11.12 -0.49 -3.59
CA GLY A 65 -10.44 -0.64 -4.87
C GLY A 65 -9.37 -1.71 -4.77
N GLU A 66 -9.48 -2.73 -5.60
CA GLU A 66 -8.42 -3.71 -5.82
C GLU A 66 -7.50 -3.23 -6.93
N PHE A 67 -6.20 -3.19 -6.65
CA PHE A 67 -5.19 -2.71 -7.56
C PHE A 67 -4.10 -3.74 -7.75
N ASP A 68 -3.88 -4.11 -9.01
CA ASP A 68 -2.72 -4.89 -9.45
C ASP A 68 -1.57 -3.94 -9.78
N ILE A 69 -0.59 -3.87 -8.89
CA ILE A 69 0.53 -2.94 -9.02
C ILE A 69 1.46 -3.35 -10.16
N ASP A 70 1.51 -4.63 -10.55
CA ASP A 70 2.32 -5.06 -11.69
C ASP A 70 1.75 -4.53 -13.01
N VAL A 71 0.42 -4.51 -13.15
CA VAL A 71 -0.27 -3.94 -14.32
C VAL A 71 -0.11 -2.41 -14.33
N ILE A 72 -0.32 -1.76 -13.18
CA ILE A 72 -0.17 -0.31 -13.03
C ILE A 72 1.25 0.14 -13.37
N GLU A 73 2.29 -0.56 -12.91
CA GLU A 73 3.67 -0.20 -13.23
C GLU A 73 3.99 -0.37 -14.72
N LYS A 74 3.48 -1.45 -15.36
CA LYS A 74 3.65 -1.64 -16.81
C LYS A 74 3.01 -0.49 -17.60
N GLU A 75 1.78 -0.12 -17.24
CA GLU A 75 1.07 1.00 -17.87
C GLU A 75 1.80 2.33 -17.65
N LEU A 76 2.29 2.58 -16.43
CA LEU A 76 3.07 3.79 -16.11
C LEU A 76 4.35 3.88 -16.95
N LYS A 77 5.05 2.75 -17.13
CA LYS A 77 6.27 2.67 -17.95
C LYS A 77 5.98 2.90 -19.43
N GLU A 78 4.83 2.42 -19.92
CA GLU A 78 4.40 2.64 -21.30
C GLU A 78 4.03 4.10 -21.57
N ARG A 79 3.27 4.73 -20.66
CA ARG A 79 2.78 6.11 -20.85
C ARG A 79 3.83 7.17 -20.55
N SER A 80 4.57 7.02 -19.45
CA SER A 80 5.42 8.08 -18.90
C SER A 80 6.91 7.72 -18.84
N HIS A 81 7.30 6.51 -19.25
CA HIS A 81 8.69 6.00 -19.20
C HIS A 81 9.37 6.07 -17.82
N TYR A 82 8.58 6.26 -16.75
CA TYR A 82 9.05 6.18 -15.38
C TYR A 82 8.94 4.75 -14.87
N THR A 83 9.92 4.33 -14.06
CA THR A 83 9.90 3.05 -13.36
C THR A 83 9.88 3.31 -11.87
N SER A 84 9.01 2.63 -11.15
CA SER A 84 8.81 2.85 -9.72
C SER A 84 9.34 1.68 -8.91
N THR A 85 10.21 1.96 -7.94
CA THR A 85 10.67 0.93 -6.98
C THR A 85 9.73 0.79 -5.78
N ASN A 86 8.54 1.38 -5.84
CA ASN A 86 7.66 1.55 -4.68
C ASN A 86 6.94 0.25 -4.26
N ARG A 87 7.08 -0.84 -5.03
CA ARG A 87 6.55 -2.17 -4.72
C ARG A 87 7.28 -2.92 -3.60
N TRP A 88 8.50 -2.51 -3.26
CA TRP A 88 9.32 -3.20 -2.25
C TRP A 88 9.01 -2.69 -0.84
N VAL A 89 8.22 -3.47 -0.10
CA VAL A 89 7.81 -3.14 1.27
C VAL A 89 8.59 -3.99 2.27
N SER A 90 9.04 -3.39 3.37
CA SER A 90 9.70 -4.13 4.46
C SER A 90 8.71 -5.04 5.16
N VAL A 91 9.13 -6.26 5.54
CA VAL A 91 8.28 -7.16 6.32
C VAL A 91 7.89 -6.53 7.67
N ASN A 92 8.73 -5.66 8.24
CA ASN A 92 8.43 -4.94 9.48
C ASN A 92 7.32 -3.88 9.31
N ASP A 93 7.12 -3.40 8.08
CA ASP A 93 6.09 -2.42 7.73
C ASP A 93 4.74 -3.09 7.41
N ILE A 94 4.68 -4.43 7.51
CA ILE A 94 3.48 -5.23 7.29
C ILE A 94 3.05 -5.84 8.62
N LYS A 95 1.83 -5.52 9.05
CA LYS A 95 1.24 -6.05 10.28
C LYS A 95 -0.12 -6.67 9.99
N ASN A 96 -0.28 -7.97 10.25
CA ASN A 96 -1.51 -8.73 9.98
C ASN A 96 -2.01 -8.58 8.53
N GLY A 97 -1.10 -8.48 7.55
CA GLY A 97 -1.45 -8.29 6.13
C GLY A 97 -1.84 -6.87 5.73
N TYR A 98 -1.76 -5.90 6.66
CA TYR A 98 -1.95 -4.48 6.37
C TYR A 98 -0.61 -3.74 6.36
N VAL A 99 -0.53 -2.73 5.51
CA VAL A 99 0.63 -1.83 5.43
C VAL A 99 0.50 -0.74 6.49
N VAL A 100 1.59 -0.38 7.13
CA VAL A 100 1.63 0.78 8.04
C VAL A 100 1.38 2.10 7.31
N ASN A 101 0.70 3.03 7.98
CA ASN A 101 0.28 4.31 7.43
C ASN A 101 1.42 5.15 6.80
N THR A 102 2.63 5.10 7.37
CA THR A 102 3.81 5.80 6.85
C THR A 102 4.24 5.36 5.44
N LYS A 103 3.77 4.18 4.98
CA LYS A 103 4.09 3.62 3.67
C LYS A 103 2.93 3.66 2.67
N HIS A 104 1.72 4.05 3.09
CA HIS A 104 0.55 4.06 2.21
C HIS A 104 0.80 4.91 0.95
N PHE A 105 1.13 6.20 1.12
CA PHE A 105 1.38 7.11 0.01
C PHE A 105 2.51 6.64 -0.93
N SER A 106 3.56 6.03 -0.38
CA SER A 106 4.63 5.46 -1.21
C SER A 106 4.09 4.39 -2.14
N LEU A 107 3.28 3.46 -1.61
CA LEU A 107 2.78 2.30 -2.35
C LEU A 107 1.70 2.66 -3.38
N ILE A 108 0.86 3.67 -3.07
CA ILE A 108 -0.24 4.10 -3.96
C ILE A 108 0.16 5.17 -4.97
N SER A 109 1.37 5.74 -4.87
CA SER A 109 1.81 6.88 -5.68
C SER A 109 1.64 6.66 -7.19
N ASP A 110 1.93 5.45 -7.68
CA ASP A 110 1.79 5.09 -9.09
C ASP A 110 0.32 5.06 -9.53
N ALA A 111 -0.55 4.53 -8.67
CA ALA A 111 -1.99 4.50 -8.91
C ALA A 111 -2.60 5.92 -8.86
N VAL A 112 -2.12 6.78 -7.97
CA VAL A 112 -2.52 8.20 -7.93
C VAL A 112 -2.03 8.94 -9.18
N ALA A 113 -0.81 8.67 -9.65
CA ALA A 113 -0.26 9.30 -10.85
C ALA A 113 -1.03 8.94 -12.14
N LEU A 114 -1.63 7.75 -12.19
CA LEU A 114 -2.53 7.31 -13.27
C LEU A 114 -4.00 7.65 -13.00
N GLU A 115 -4.30 8.44 -11.97
CA GLU A 115 -5.66 8.85 -11.57
C GLU A 115 -6.60 7.69 -11.18
N TYR A 116 -6.06 6.49 -10.90
CA TYR A 116 -6.84 5.34 -10.42
C TYR A 116 -7.39 5.54 -9.01
N ILE A 117 -6.75 6.39 -8.22
CA ILE A 117 -7.13 6.69 -6.84
C ILE A 117 -7.12 8.20 -6.65
N THR A 118 -8.21 8.73 -6.09
CA THR A 118 -8.28 10.13 -5.67
C THR A 118 -8.46 10.19 -4.15
N PHE A 119 -7.42 10.64 -3.44
CA PHE A 119 -7.43 10.75 -1.99
C PHE A 119 -7.63 12.19 -1.51
#